data_AF-A0A7L2TMD1-F1
#
_entry.id   AF-A0A7L2TMD1-F1
#
_cell.length_a   1.000
_cell.length_b   1.000
_cell.length_c   1.000
_cell.angle_alpha   90.00
_cell.angle_beta   90.00
_cell.angle_gamma   90.00
#
_symmetry.space_group_name_H-M   'P 1'
#
loop_
_entity.id
_entity.type
_entity.pdbx_description
1 polymer ?
#
loop_
_entity_poly.entity_id
_entity_poly.type
_entity_poly.pdbx_seq_one_letter_code
_entity_poly.pdbx_strand_id
1 'polypeptide(L)' 'CGHAPSAVAEGAELLELDVRRSRDGVVVVSHDRHLWRQSGRHLDIAQTNYEV' A
#
# COMPACT_ATOMS: atom_id res chain seq x y z
N CYS A 1 0.78 6.46 1.80
CA CYS A 1 1.91 6.29 0.86
C CYS A 1 1.88 7.45 -0.14
N GLY A 2 2.56 8.57 0.15
CA GLY A 2 2.43 9.79 -0.67
C GLY A 2 3.74 10.56 -0.88
N HIS A 3 4.87 10.08 -0.38
CA HIS A 3 6.12 10.84 -0.35
C HIS A 3 7.28 10.18 -1.10
N ALA A 4 7.07 9.01 -1.70
CA ALA A 4 8.15 8.30 -2.39
C ALA A 4 8.77 9.13 -3.53
N PRO A 5 8.00 9.80 -4.43
CA PRO A 5 8.60 10.64 -5.45
C PRO A 5 9.37 11.83 -4.89
N SER A 6 8.87 12.45 -3.82
CA SER A 6 9.54 13.58 -3.15
C SER A 6 10.86 13.16 -2.51
N ALA A 7 10.86 12.03 -1.79
CA ALA A 7 12.07 11.50 -1.17
C ALA A 7 13.16 11.20 -2.20
N VAL A 8 12.78 10.63 -3.35
CA VAL A 8 13.72 10.40 -4.47
C VAL A 8 14.24 11.73 -5.03
N ALA A 9 13.36 12.72 -5.24
CA ALA A 9 13.76 14.04 -5.71
C ALA A 9 14.67 14.78 -4.72
N GLU A 10 14.53 14.50 -3.42
CA GLU A 10 15.38 15.01 -2.33
C GLU A 10 16.68 14.22 -2.14
N GLY A 11 16.93 13.19 -2.97
CA GLY A 11 18.19 12.44 -2.99
C GLY A 11 18.22 11.21 -2.10
N ALA A 12 17.08 10.70 -1.64
CA ALA A 12 17.04 9.44 -0.90
C ALA A 12 17.49 8.26 -1.78
N GLU A 13 18.50 7.53 -1.31
CA GLU A 13 19.06 6.37 -2.01
C GLU A 13 18.29 5.07 -1.73
N LEU A 14 17.51 5.04 -0.64
CA LEU A 14 16.68 3.91 -0.23
C LEU A 14 15.27 4.39 0.15
N LEU A 15 14.29 3.55 -0.17
CA LEU A 15 12.90 3.75 0.24
C LEU A 15 12.44 2.52 1.03
N GLU A 16 11.86 2.77 2.20
CA GLU A 16 11.13 1.78 2.97
C GLU A 16 9.66 1.77 2.52
N LEU A 17 9.08 0.57 2.41
CA LEU A 17 7.70 0.36 1.99
C LEU A 17 7.04 -0.75 2.80
N ASP A 18 5.96 -0.40 3.50
CA ASP A 18 5.06 -1.39 4.07
C ASP A 18 4.23 -2.10 3.01
N VAL A 19 4.17 -3.43 3.09
CA VAL A 19 3.37 -4.25 2.18
C VAL A 19 2.38 -5.13 2.92
N ARG A 20 1.29 -5.46 2.23
CA ARG A 20 0.32 -6.48 2.63
C ARG A 20 -0.04 -7.36 1.45
N ARG A 21 -0.60 -8.54 1.74
CA ARG A 21 -1.01 -9.52 0.74
C ARG A 21 -2.53 -9.51 0.59
N SER A 22 -3.01 -9.44 -0.65
CA SER A 22 -4.42 -9.60 -0.98
C SER A 22 -4.87 -11.06 -0.85
N ARG A 23 -6.18 -11.31 -0.96
CA ARG A 23 -6.75 -12.66 -0.85
C ARG A 23 -6.23 -13.62 -1.93
N ASP A 24 -6.10 -13.11 -3.16
CA ASP A 24 -5.55 -13.81 -4.34
C ASP A 24 -4.02 -13.82 -4.37
N GLY A 25 -3.38 -13.30 -3.32
CA GLY A 25 -1.96 -13.48 -3.08
C GLY A 25 -1.05 -12.40 -3.67
N VAL A 26 -1.61 -11.37 -4.29
CA VAL A 26 -0.89 -10.19 -4.80
C VAL A 26 -0.35 -9.35 -3.65
N VAL A 27 0.90 -8.90 -3.76
CA VAL A 27 1.53 -8.01 -2.79
C VAL A 27 1.23 -6.57 -3.17
N VAL A 28 0.64 -5.80 -2.25
CA VAL A 28 0.27 -4.40 -2.43
C VAL A 28 0.96 -3.52 -1.39
N VAL A 29 1.30 -2.29 -1.76
CA VAL A 29 1.89 -1.31 -0.85
C VAL A 29 0.78 -0.71 0.02
N SER A 30 0.79 -1.04 1.32
CA SER A 30 -0.08 -0.43 2.33
C SER A 30 0.43 -0.75 3.72
N HIS A 31 0.59 0.29 4.55
CA HIS A 31 0.80 0.13 5.98
C HIS A 31 -0.44 -0.44 6.68
N ASP A 32 -1.62 0.13 6.41
CA ASP A 32 -2.85 -0.21 7.13
C ASP A 32 -3.48 -1.52 6.62
N ARG A 33 -4.14 -2.27 7.52
CA ARG A 33 -4.93 -3.47 7.18
C ARG A 33 -6.17 -3.12 6.33
N HIS A 34 -6.73 -1.94 6.55
CA HIS A 34 -7.94 -1.48 5.89
C HIS A 34 -7.67 -0.24 5.04
N LEU A 35 -8.37 -0.13 3.91
CA LEU A 35 -8.21 1.00 2.98
C LEU A 35 -8.87 2.30 3.46
N TRP A 36 -9.49 2.32 4.66
CA TRP A 36 -10.31 3.44 5.14
C TRP A 36 -9.56 4.77 5.17
N ARG A 37 -8.36 4.81 5.78
CA ARG A 37 -7.59 6.06 5.93
C ARG A 37 -7.04 6.61 4.62
N GLN A 38 -6.93 5.76 3.59
CA GLN A 38 -6.26 6.08 2.32
C GLN A 38 -7.27 6.34 1.20
N SER A 39 -8.45 5.69 1.25
CA SER A 39 -9.44 5.73 0.17
C SER A 39 -10.89 5.93 0.65
N GLY A 40 -11.14 6.03 1.95
CA GLY A 40 -12.49 6.08 2.52
C GLY A 40 -13.30 4.78 2.36
N ARG A 41 -12.67 3.66 1.97
CA ARG A 41 -13.36 2.37 1.79
C ARG A 41 -13.02 1.43 2.93
N HIS A 42 -14.05 0.88 3.58
CA HIS A 42 -13.87 -0.05 4.69
C HIS A 42 -13.65 -1.50 4.20
N LEU A 43 -12.55 -1.71 3.48
CA LEU A 43 -12.17 -3.03 2.93
C LEU A 43 -10.91 -3.55 3.61
N ASP A 44 -10.91 -4.83 4.00
CA ASP A 44 -9.73 -5.56 4.45
C ASP A 44 -8.95 -6.08 3.25
N ILE A 45 -7.67 -5.71 3.15
CA ILE A 45 -6.79 -6.10 2.04
C ILE A 45 -6.70 -7.63 1.95
N ALA A 46 -6.52 -8.33 3.08
CA ALA A 46 -6.34 -9.78 3.08
C ALA A 46 -7.61 -10.57 2.68
N GLN A 47 -8.75 -9.90 2.62
CA GLN A 47 -10.05 -10.50 2.25
C GLN A 47 -10.55 -10.07 0.87
N THR A 48 -9.81 -9.19 0.19
CA THR A 48 -10.18 -8.61 -1.10
C THR A 48 -9.24 -9.15 -2.19
N ASN A 49 -9.77 -9.52 -3.36
CA ASN A 49 -8.93 -9.83 -4.53
C ASN A 49 -8.40 -8.52 -5.13
N TYR A 50 -7.16 -8.54 -5.61
CA TYR A 50 -6.61 -7.43 -6.37
C TYR A 50 -7.10 -7.46 -7.82
N GLU A 51 -7.10 -8.64 -8.43
CA GLU A 51 -7.61 -8.85 -9.78
C GLU A 51 -9.09 -9.26 -9.74
N VAL A 52 -9.86 -8.72 -10.68
CA VAL A 52 -11.31 -8.93 -10.79
C VAL A 52 -11.61 -9.99 -11.83
#